data_AF-A0A0S3PP85-F1
#
_entry.id   AF-A0A0S3PP85-F1
#
_cell.length_a   1.000
_cell.length_b   1.000
_cell.length_c   1.000
_cell.angle_alpha   90.00
_cell.angle_beta   90.00
_cell.angle_gamma   90.00
#
_symmetry.space_group_name_H-M   'P 1'
#
loop_
_entity.id
_entity.type
_entity.pdbx_description
1 polymer ?
#
loop_
_entity_poly.entity_id
_entity_poly.type
_entity_poly.pdbx_seq_one_letter_code
_entity_poly.pdbx_strand_id
1 'polypeptide(L)'
;MRLARTSLFSAGLLALTFWCITSEAARADFRLCNNTGSRVGIAIGYKEGEAWTTEGWWNLSSRSCETLLRGTLSSQFYYIYAIDYDRGGEWSGKAFMCTRDKEFTIRGVEDCLARGFEKTGFFEVDTTSQPSWTVQLTESSEQAPTRPLPPGSSSSPPRASGQPREVTQ
;
A
#
# COMPACT_ATOMS: atom_id res chain seq x y z
N MET A 1 88.47 -0.57 -11.49
CA MET A 1 87.57 -1.72 -11.75
C MET A 1 86.14 -1.32 -11.40
N ARG A 2 85.21 -1.53 -12.35
CA ARG A 2 83.72 -1.66 -12.24
C ARG A 2 82.95 -0.49 -11.60
N LEU A 3 82.14 0.28 -12.36
CA LEU A 3 80.84 0.02 -13.01
C LEU A 3 79.60 0.16 -12.09
N ALA A 4 78.72 1.07 -12.54
CA ALA A 4 77.25 0.97 -12.65
C ALA A 4 76.32 1.26 -11.45
N ARG A 5 75.41 2.20 -11.73
CA ARG A 5 74.14 2.56 -11.05
C ARG A 5 73.09 1.44 -11.15
N THR A 6 72.19 1.30 -10.16
CA THR A 6 70.81 0.74 -10.25
C THR A 6 70.08 1.01 -8.90
N SER A 7 69.08 1.89 -8.81
CA SER A 7 67.63 1.78 -9.11
C SER A 7 66.76 1.12 -8.01
N LEU A 8 66.07 1.99 -7.23
CA LEU A 8 64.64 2.02 -6.77
C LEU A 8 63.89 0.75 -6.29
N PHE A 9 62.73 0.98 -5.63
CA PHE A 9 61.67 0.08 -5.09
C PHE A 9 61.78 -0.19 -3.56
N SER A 10 60.80 0.05 -2.67
CA SER A 10 59.33 -0.02 -2.75
C SER A 10 58.72 0.87 -1.64
N ALA A 11 57.85 1.86 -1.94
CA ALA A 11 56.41 1.74 -2.21
C ALA A 11 55.55 1.35 -0.98
N GLY A 12 54.83 2.36 -0.45
CA GLY A 12 53.46 2.28 0.07
C GLY A 12 53.17 1.30 1.20
N LEU A 13 53.19 1.79 2.44
CA LEU A 13 52.49 1.13 3.54
C LEU A 13 50.96 1.35 3.34
N LEU A 14 50.34 0.49 2.54
CA LEU A 14 48.90 0.38 2.38
C LEU A 14 48.29 -0.10 3.71
N ALA A 15 47.91 0.86 4.56
CA ALA A 15 46.97 0.60 5.65
C ALA A 15 45.58 0.39 5.04
N LEU A 16 45.30 -0.84 4.61
CA LEU A 16 43.96 -1.29 4.23
C LEU A 16 43.10 -1.32 5.49
N THR A 17 42.44 -0.19 5.78
CA THR A 17 41.36 -0.14 6.77
C THR A 17 40.20 -0.97 6.23
N PHE A 18 40.05 -2.17 6.80
CA PHE A 18 38.98 -3.10 6.50
C PHE A 18 37.67 -2.51 7.02
N TRP A 19 36.99 -1.75 6.15
CA TRP A 19 35.66 -1.22 6.42
C TRP A 19 34.68 -2.40 6.31
N CYS A 20 34.36 -3.04 7.43
CA CYS A 20 33.24 -3.98 7.51
C CYS A 20 31.96 -3.18 7.29
N ILE A 21 31.50 -3.13 6.04
CA ILE A 21 30.16 -2.66 5.70
C ILE A 21 29.22 -3.76 6.19
N THR A 22 28.60 -3.57 7.36
CA THR A 22 27.54 -4.45 7.83
C THR A 22 26.32 -4.19 6.95
N SER A 23 26.11 -5.03 5.94
CA SER A 23 24.86 -5.05 5.19
C SER A 23 23.75 -5.49 6.13
N GLU A 24 22.88 -4.58 6.58
CA GLU A 24 21.62 -4.96 7.19
C GLU A 24 20.88 -5.84 6.16
N ALA A 25 20.55 -7.06 6.57
CA ALA A 25 19.80 -7.96 5.72
C ALA A 25 18.52 -7.24 5.27
N ALA A 26 18.33 -7.08 3.97
CA ALA A 26 17.10 -6.53 3.42
C ALA A 26 15.96 -7.47 3.82
N ARG A 27 15.22 -7.08 4.86
CA ARG A 27 14.07 -7.82 5.36
C ARG A 27 12.93 -7.60 4.39
N ALA A 28 12.47 -8.69 3.81
CA ALA A 28 11.30 -8.69 2.97
C ALA A 28 10.09 -8.58 3.91
N ASP A 29 9.49 -7.41 4.08
CA ASP A 29 8.42 -7.17 5.07
C ASP A 29 7.27 -6.37 4.41
N PHE A 30 6.03 -6.53 4.93
CA PHE A 30 4.91 -5.62 4.63
C PHE A 30 4.88 -4.50 5.67
N ARG A 31 5.11 -3.27 5.22
CA ARG A 31 5.18 -2.10 6.10
C ARG A 31 4.07 -1.12 5.77
N LEU A 32 3.65 -0.36 6.78
CA LEU A 32 2.73 0.76 6.60
C LEU A 32 3.26 1.98 7.34
N CYS A 33 3.33 3.09 6.62
CA CYS A 33 3.76 4.39 7.11
C CYS A 33 2.55 5.32 7.25
N ASN A 34 2.29 5.75 8.48
CA ASN A 34 1.31 6.77 8.80
C ASN A 34 1.91 8.15 8.56
N ASN A 35 1.62 8.77 7.42
CA ASN A 35 2.03 10.15 7.11
C ASN A 35 0.95 11.18 7.47
N THR A 36 -0.04 10.81 8.28
CA THR A 36 -1.04 11.75 8.77
C THR A 36 -0.55 12.48 10.03
N GLY A 37 -1.32 13.48 10.46
CA GLY A 37 -1.13 14.12 11.76
C GLY A 37 -1.63 13.29 12.95
N SER A 38 -2.49 12.30 12.72
CA SER A 38 -3.22 11.56 13.76
C SER A 38 -2.60 10.21 14.09
N ARG A 39 -3.03 9.62 15.21
CA ARG A 39 -2.89 8.19 15.48
C ARG A 39 -3.87 7.39 14.65
N VAL A 40 -3.40 6.27 14.11
CA VAL A 40 -4.18 5.44 13.20
C VAL A 40 -4.22 4.00 13.69
N GLY A 41 -5.43 3.44 13.76
CA GLY A 41 -5.67 2.02 13.96
C GLY A 41 -5.70 1.29 12.63
N ILE A 42 -5.09 0.11 12.53
CA ILE A 42 -4.95 -0.62 11.27
C ILE A 42 -5.38 -2.07 11.46
N ALA A 43 -6.08 -2.59 10.46
CA ALA A 43 -6.31 -4.00 10.24
C ALA A 43 -5.80 -4.40 8.85
N ILE A 44 -5.30 -5.63 8.72
CA ILE A 44 -4.83 -6.21 7.46
C ILE A 44 -5.60 -7.49 7.16
N GLY A 45 -5.92 -7.70 5.89
CA GLY A 45 -6.43 -8.95 5.35
C GLY A 45 -5.49 -9.47 4.29
N TYR A 46 -5.25 -10.78 4.29
CA TYR A 46 -4.41 -11.43 3.31
C TYR A 46 -4.88 -12.88 3.07
N LYS A 47 -4.43 -13.44 1.95
CA LYS A 47 -4.70 -14.84 1.61
C LYS A 47 -3.46 -15.68 1.86
N GLU A 48 -3.60 -16.74 2.64
CA GLU A 48 -2.57 -17.73 2.88
C GLU A 48 -3.01 -19.05 2.22
N GLY A 49 -2.45 -19.34 1.04
CA GLY A 49 -2.94 -20.41 0.18
C GLY A 49 -4.39 -20.13 -0.26
N GLU A 50 -5.31 -21.00 0.14
CA GLU A 50 -6.75 -20.84 -0.14
C GLU A 50 -7.54 -20.19 1.00
N ALA A 51 -6.92 -19.95 2.17
CA ALA A 51 -7.59 -19.39 3.33
C ALA A 51 -7.42 -17.88 3.41
N TRP A 52 -8.51 -17.17 3.71
CA TRP A 52 -8.46 -15.76 4.08
C TRP A 52 -8.16 -15.61 5.56
N THR A 53 -7.29 -14.67 5.90
CA THR A 53 -7.00 -14.28 7.29
C THR A 53 -7.07 -12.76 7.40
N THR A 54 -7.74 -12.28 8.44
CA THR A 54 -7.69 -10.87 8.85
C THR A 54 -7.10 -10.74 10.25
N GLU A 55 -6.30 -9.70 10.43
CA GLU A 55 -5.63 -9.37 11.67
C GLU A 55 -5.77 -7.88 11.99
N GLY A 56 -5.68 -7.53 13.26
CA GLY A 56 -5.74 -6.16 13.78
C GLY A 56 -5.70 -6.18 15.30
N TRP A 57 -5.60 -5.09 16.05
CA TRP A 57 -5.37 -3.73 15.59
C TRP A 57 -3.92 -3.34 15.83
N TRP A 58 -3.23 -2.90 14.78
CA TRP A 58 -1.99 -2.15 14.97
C TRP A 58 -2.33 -0.70 15.29
N ASN A 59 -1.56 -0.10 16.19
CA ASN A 59 -1.72 1.31 16.54
C ASN A 59 -0.47 2.07 16.14
N LEU A 60 -0.58 2.91 15.11
CA LEU A 60 0.52 3.69 14.59
C LEU A 60 0.41 5.12 15.07
N SER A 61 1.51 5.62 15.61
CA SER A 61 1.65 7.04 15.94
C SER A 61 1.70 7.89 14.68
N SER A 62 1.41 9.19 14.85
CA SER A 62 1.62 10.20 13.81
C SER A 62 3.05 10.13 13.26
N ARG A 63 3.21 10.24 11.94
CA ARG A 63 4.52 10.26 11.25
C ARG A 63 5.42 9.05 11.56
N SER A 64 4.82 7.87 11.78
CA SER A 64 5.56 6.64 12.10
C SER A 64 5.27 5.52 11.11
N CYS A 65 6.19 4.56 10.99
CA CYS A 65 6.01 3.38 10.16
C CYS A 65 6.13 2.11 11.01
N GLU A 66 5.26 1.15 10.76
CA GLU A 66 5.25 -0.14 11.45
C GLU A 66 5.29 -1.31 10.45
N THR A 67 5.78 -2.46 10.90
CA THR A 67 5.76 -3.69 10.11
C THR A 67 4.53 -4.51 10.47
N LEU A 68 3.59 -4.65 9.53
CA LEU A 68 2.35 -5.39 9.76
C LEU A 68 2.55 -6.89 9.57
N LEU A 69 3.29 -7.29 8.53
CA LEU A 69 3.67 -8.67 8.27
C LEU A 69 5.17 -8.77 8.10
N ARG A 70 5.77 -9.77 8.74
CA ARG A 70 7.21 -10.05 8.64
C ARG A 70 7.47 -11.18 7.65
N GLY A 71 8.55 -11.06 6.90
CA GLY A 71 8.96 -12.08 5.95
C GLY A 71 8.35 -11.90 4.55
N THR A 72 8.86 -12.69 3.63
CA THR A 72 8.58 -12.56 2.20
C THR A 72 7.09 -12.66 1.91
N LEU A 73 6.58 -11.67 1.18
CA LEU A 73 5.18 -11.63 0.76
C LEU A 73 4.89 -12.75 -0.24
N SER A 74 3.92 -13.60 0.09
CA SER A 74 3.50 -14.74 -0.74
C SER A 74 2.29 -14.44 -1.64
N SER A 75 1.59 -13.33 -1.39
CA SER A 75 0.44 -12.85 -2.16
C SER A 75 0.79 -11.58 -2.93
N GLN A 76 0.14 -11.37 -4.08
CA GLN A 76 0.18 -10.09 -4.79
C GLN A 76 -0.72 -9.05 -4.10
N PHE A 77 -1.88 -9.47 -3.61
CA PHE A 77 -2.89 -8.58 -3.05
C PHE A 77 -2.94 -8.68 -1.54
N TYR A 78 -2.95 -7.52 -0.90
CA TYR A 78 -3.21 -7.34 0.53
C TYR A 78 -4.32 -6.32 0.71
N TYR A 79 -5.04 -6.43 1.81
CA TYR A 79 -6.23 -5.63 2.07
C TYR A 79 -6.00 -4.87 3.36
N ILE A 80 -6.26 -3.57 3.38
CA ILE A 80 -6.03 -2.74 4.55
C ILE A 80 -7.32 -2.02 4.92
N TYR A 81 -7.58 -1.93 6.21
CA TYR A 81 -8.56 -1.03 6.77
C TYR A 81 -7.88 -0.18 7.83
N ALA A 82 -8.16 1.11 7.86
CA ALA A 82 -7.59 1.99 8.87
C ALA A 82 -8.60 3.00 9.41
N ILE A 83 -8.43 3.41 10.66
CA ILE A 83 -9.27 4.39 11.36
C ILE A 83 -8.40 5.52 11.90
N ASP A 84 -8.77 6.77 11.66
CA ASP A 84 -8.16 7.93 12.31
C ASP A 84 -8.77 8.09 13.70
N TYR A 85 -7.99 7.84 14.75
CA TYR A 85 -8.48 7.88 16.13
C TYR A 85 -8.64 9.30 16.67
N ASP A 86 -7.99 10.30 16.08
CA ASP A 86 -7.94 11.65 16.64
C ASP A 86 -8.96 12.58 15.95
N ARG A 87 -9.08 12.52 14.63
CA ARG A 87 -10.05 13.32 13.86
C ARG A 87 -11.29 12.55 13.45
N GLY A 88 -11.28 11.23 13.58
CA GLY A 88 -12.30 10.37 13.00
C GLY A 88 -12.15 10.24 11.48
N GLY A 89 -12.91 9.30 10.91
CA GLY A 89 -12.78 8.90 9.53
C GLY A 89 -12.04 7.57 9.38
N GLU A 90 -12.13 7.01 8.18
CA GLU A 90 -11.59 5.70 7.87
C GLU A 90 -11.01 5.67 6.46
N TRP A 91 -10.03 4.78 6.28
CA TRP A 91 -9.59 4.32 4.98
C TRP A 91 -10.23 2.96 4.76
N SER A 92 -11.30 2.94 3.98
CA SER A 92 -12.08 1.75 3.68
C SER A 92 -12.16 1.51 2.18
N GLY A 93 -12.58 0.29 1.81
CA GLY A 93 -12.75 -0.11 0.43
C GLY A 93 -13.87 -1.12 0.24
N LYS A 94 -13.84 -1.81 -0.90
CA LYS A 94 -14.94 -2.69 -1.33
C LYS A 94 -14.75 -4.16 -0.94
N ALA A 95 -13.59 -4.54 -0.42
CA ALA A 95 -13.30 -5.90 -0.01
C ALA A 95 -13.81 -6.13 1.42
N PHE A 96 -14.98 -6.75 1.56
CA PHE A 96 -15.57 -6.98 2.87
C PHE A 96 -14.93 -8.17 3.58
N MET A 97 -14.50 -7.96 4.82
CA MET A 97 -13.88 -8.98 5.66
C MET A 97 -14.31 -8.80 7.12
N CYS A 98 -13.99 -9.80 7.96
CA CYS A 98 -14.38 -9.81 9.36
C CYS A 98 -13.39 -9.03 10.25
N THR A 99 -13.90 -8.22 11.17
CA THR A 99 -13.13 -7.50 12.19
C THR A 99 -13.79 -7.61 13.57
N ARG A 100 -13.13 -7.10 14.61
CA ARG A 100 -13.71 -6.96 15.97
C ARG A 100 -13.05 -5.80 16.71
N ASP A 101 -13.61 -5.40 17.85
CA ASP A 101 -13.17 -4.19 18.58
C ASP A 101 -11.78 -4.28 19.24
N LYS A 102 -11.34 -5.48 19.60
CA LYS A 102 -10.04 -5.74 20.25
C LYS A 102 -9.07 -6.40 19.28
N GLU A 103 -7.80 -6.51 19.68
CA GLU A 103 -6.82 -7.29 18.90
C GLU A 103 -7.33 -8.69 18.54
N PHE A 104 -7.05 -9.11 17.31
CA PHE A 104 -7.68 -10.23 16.66
C PHE A 104 -6.84 -10.83 15.54
N THR A 105 -7.09 -12.11 15.35
CA THR A 105 -6.80 -12.87 14.14
C THR A 105 -8.05 -13.69 13.84
N ILE A 106 -8.63 -13.52 12.65
CA ILE A 106 -9.84 -14.20 12.20
C ILE A 106 -9.51 -14.91 10.88
N ARG A 107 -9.79 -16.21 10.83
CA ARG A 107 -9.73 -16.99 9.58
C ARG A 107 -11.12 -17.04 8.95
N GLY A 108 -11.19 -16.87 7.64
CA GLY A 108 -12.43 -16.83 6.87
C GLY A 108 -13.12 -15.45 6.91
N VAL A 109 -13.76 -15.10 5.80
CA VAL A 109 -14.45 -13.81 5.57
C VAL A 109 -15.96 -13.95 5.45
N GLU A 110 -16.43 -15.19 5.50
CA GLU A 110 -17.83 -15.61 5.47
C GLU A 110 -18.51 -15.42 6.83
N ASP A 111 -19.81 -15.08 6.76
CA ASP A 111 -20.74 -15.02 7.88
C ASP A 111 -20.26 -14.23 9.11
N CYS A 112 -19.50 -13.14 8.90
CA CYS A 112 -18.90 -12.35 9.98
C CYS A 112 -19.90 -12.04 11.11
N LEU A 113 -21.06 -11.47 10.76
CA LEU A 113 -22.10 -11.09 11.73
C LEU A 113 -22.65 -12.29 12.50
N ALA A 114 -22.91 -13.42 11.83
CA ALA A 114 -23.42 -14.63 12.48
C ALA A 114 -22.38 -15.27 13.41
N ARG A 115 -21.09 -15.04 13.13
CA ARG A 115 -19.95 -15.46 13.96
C ARG A 115 -19.62 -14.47 15.09
N GLY A 116 -20.36 -13.36 15.20
CA GLY A 116 -20.15 -12.32 16.22
C GLY A 116 -19.00 -11.35 15.90
N PHE A 117 -18.66 -11.21 14.62
CA PHE A 117 -17.69 -10.25 14.10
C PHE A 117 -18.39 -9.14 13.31
N GLU A 118 -17.69 -8.02 13.13
CA GLU A 118 -18.15 -6.93 12.28
C GLU A 118 -17.78 -7.18 10.82
N LYS A 119 -18.60 -6.66 9.91
CA LYS A 119 -18.33 -6.71 8.46
C LYS A 119 -17.77 -5.37 7.99
N THR A 120 -16.46 -5.32 7.76
CA THR A 120 -15.74 -4.08 7.44
C THR A 120 -15.18 -4.11 6.02
N GLY A 121 -15.19 -2.97 5.34
CA GLY A 121 -14.67 -2.83 3.98
C GLY A 121 -13.19 -2.42 3.96
N PHE A 122 -12.35 -3.27 3.39
CA PHE A 122 -10.91 -3.03 3.23
C PHE A 122 -10.62 -2.49 1.83
N PHE A 123 -9.62 -1.60 1.72
CA PHE A 123 -9.07 -1.19 0.42
C PHE A 123 -7.96 -2.15 -0.01
N GLU A 124 -7.88 -2.39 -1.30
CA GLU A 124 -6.94 -3.32 -1.89
C GLU A 124 -5.59 -2.63 -2.18
N VAL A 125 -4.51 -3.34 -1.89
CA VAL A 125 -3.13 -2.96 -2.17
C VAL A 125 -2.53 -4.03 -3.07
N ASP A 126 -2.20 -3.63 -4.30
CA ASP A 126 -1.46 -4.47 -5.25
C ASP A 126 0.05 -4.26 -5.04
N THR A 127 0.73 -5.30 -4.60
CA THR A 127 2.19 -5.30 -4.37
C THR A 127 2.98 -5.62 -5.63
N THR A 128 2.31 -5.89 -6.76
CA THR A 128 2.92 -6.33 -8.02
C THR A 128 3.83 -7.56 -7.82
N SER A 129 3.44 -8.45 -6.90
CA SER A 129 4.21 -9.65 -6.49
C SER A 129 5.63 -9.35 -5.99
N GLN A 130 5.86 -8.16 -5.43
CA GLN A 130 7.14 -7.85 -4.80
C GLN A 130 7.28 -8.53 -3.44
N PRO A 131 8.49 -9.00 -3.08
CA PRO A 131 8.72 -9.72 -1.83
C PRO A 131 8.57 -8.84 -0.59
N SER A 132 8.56 -7.52 -0.75
CA SER A 132 8.37 -6.51 0.30
C SER A 132 7.57 -5.35 -0.26
N TRP A 133 6.75 -4.71 0.59
CA TRP A 133 5.94 -3.58 0.17
C TRP A 133 5.77 -2.58 1.31
N THR A 134 5.67 -1.30 0.98
CA THR A 134 5.36 -0.24 1.96
C THR A 134 4.17 0.58 1.50
N VAL A 135 3.11 0.57 2.29
CA VAL A 135 1.93 1.42 2.10
C VAL A 135 2.16 2.78 2.76
N GLN A 136 1.86 3.87 2.06
CA GLN A 136 1.92 5.23 2.59
C GLN A 136 0.49 5.72 2.83
N LEU A 137 0.14 5.91 4.10
CA LEU A 137 -1.17 6.41 4.48
C LEU A 137 -1.14 7.93 4.59
N THR A 138 -1.97 8.59 3.80
CA THR A 138 -2.19 10.04 3.83
C THR A 138 -3.61 10.35 4.26
N GLU A 139 -3.88 11.62 4.58
CA GLU A 139 -5.18 12.14 5.02
C GLU A 139 -6.37 11.50 4.27
N SER A 140 -7.39 11.02 5.00
CA SER A 140 -8.52 10.24 4.44
C SER A 140 -9.42 11.03 3.48
N SER A 141 -9.24 12.35 3.38
CA SER A 141 -10.04 13.24 2.54
C SER A 141 -9.90 12.99 1.03
N GLU A 142 -8.97 12.13 0.60
CA GLU A 142 -8.67 11.92 -0.83
C GLU A 142 -9.13 10.56 -1.39
N GLN A 143 -9.65 9.65 -0.57
CA GLN A 143 -10.19 8.37 -1.04
C GLN A 143 -11.71 8.44 -1.22
N ALA A 144 -12.18 9.44 -1.96
CA ALA A 144 -13.46 9.27 -2.62
C ALA A 144 -13.31 8.04 -3.52
N PRO A 145 -14.23 7.05 -3.45
CA PRO A 145 -14.19 5.95 -4.40
C PRO A 145 -14.21 6.59 -5.79
N THR A 146 -13.21 6.30 -6.63
CA THR A 146 -13.26 6.67 -8.04
C THR A 146 -14.56 6.11 -8.58
N ARG A 147 -15.62 6.92 -8.61
CA ARG A 147 -16.79 6.67 -9.41
C ARG A 147 -16.22 6.71 -10.83
N PRO A 148 -16.26 5.61 -11.60
CA PRO A 148 -15.97 5.71 -13.02
C PRO A 148 -16.88 6.81 -13.55
N LEU A 149 -16.31 7.87 -14.09
CA LEU A 149 -17.08 8.87 -14.83
C LEU A 149 -17.90 8.07 -15.85
N PRO A 150 -19.23 8.21 -15.90
CA PRO A 150 -20.01 7.54 -16.94
C PRO A 150 -19.47 8.01 -18.29
N PRO A 151 -19.09 7.10 -19.20
CA PRO A 151 -18.74 7.48 -20.56
C PRO A 151 -20.02 7.92 -21.26
N GLY A 152 -20.26 9.22 -21.36
CA GLY A 152 -21.42 9.73 -22.10
C GLY A 152 -21.95 11.08 -21.65
N SER A 153 -21.18 12.14 -21.83
CA SER A 153 -21.74 13.46 -22.08
C SER A 153 -21.41 13.87 -23.51
N SER A 154 -21.95 13.14 -24.48
CA SER A 154 -22.05 13.63 -25.85
C SER A 154 -23.11 14.72 -25.86
N SER A 155 -22.69 15.97 -25.73
CA SER A 155 -23.52 17.13 -26.05
C SER A 155 -23.83 17.09 -27.55
N SER A 156 -25.01 16.61 -27.91
CA SER A 156 -25.52 16.74 -29.27
C SER A 156 -25.68 18.23 -29.61
N PRO A 157 -25.15 18.73 -30.73
CA PRO A 157 -25.47 20.08 -31.21
C PRO A 157 -26.92 20.12 -31.69
N PRO A 158 -27.63 21.26 -31.60
CA PRO A 158 -28.96 21.37 -32.16
C PRO A 158 -28.90 21.20 -33.69
N ARG A 159 -29.68 20.24 -34.17
CA ARG A 159 -29.84 19.95 -35.60
C ARG A 159 -30.60 21.09 -36.27
N ALA A 160 -29.87 22.01 -36.88
CA ALA A 160 -30.42 22.88 -37.91
C ALA A 160 -30.90 21.99 -39.06
N SER A 161 -32.22 21.91 -39.25
CA SER A 161 -32.83 21.30 -40.43
C SER A 161 -33.50 22.43 -41.21
N GLY A 162 -32.92 22.77 -42.36
CA GLY A 162 -33.62 23.46 -43.44
C GLY A 162 -34.82 22.61 -43.90
N GLN A 163 -35.77 23.11 -44.67
CA GLN A 163 -35.59 23.74 -45.99
C GLN A 163 -36.97 24.23 -46.50
N PRO A 164 -37.05 25.12 -47.52
CA PRO A 164 -38.30 25.72 -48.02
C PRO A 164 -38.94 24.93 -49.16
N ARG A 165 -40.25 25.20 -49.43
CA ARG A 165 -41.01 25.08 -50.71
C ARG A 165 -42.50 25.40 -50.39
N GLU A 166 -43.15 26.43 -50.92
CA GLU A 166 -43.69 26.66 -52.28
C GLU A 166 -45.22 26.34 -52.42
N VAL A 167 -46.02 27.42 -52.51
CA VAL A 167 -47.20 27.71 -53.40
C VAL A 167 -48.59 27.03 -53.23
N THR A 168 -49.62 27.89 -53.40
CA THR A 168 -51.09 27.72 -53.62
C THR A 168 -51.93 27.50 -52.34
N GLN A 169 -53.03 28.22 -52.06
CA GLN A 169 -54.03 28.94 -52.88
C GLN A 169 -54.39 30.31 -52.30
#